data_AF-M3YH61-F1
#
_entry.id   AF-M3YH61-F1
#
_cell.length_a   1.000
_cell.length_b   1.000
_cell.length_c   1.000
_cell.angle_alpha   90.00
_cell.angle_beta   90.00
_cell.angle_gamma   90.00
#
_symmetry.space_group_name_H-M   'P 1'
#
loop_
_entity.id
_entity.type
_entity.pdbx_description
1 polymer ?
#
loop_
_entity_poly.entity_id
_entity_poly.type
_entity_poly.pdbx_seq_one_letter_code
_entity_poly.pdbx_strand_id
1 'polypeptide(L)'
;MAVVTRLTWSQQKSLEKMLGNVSLRLLYKSSVHESDICRMNEKCTRQGPTVTIIYVGNFVLGVFMLGDHPEEHNNLKRPNPSFYFSFQKNDITAMITAVLETETKINSGQMVCYSSGQEVFSVHPGESSFSVDDSLKKTLGIYFCSGSKYSECEVFHVDGIGDDKNYISKITGATKHRNSLLVELGTYKPCVDFVSEIRILLLGPVGSGKSSFINSVKSVFQGRLTRQARVGSDVTSITEQYRIYPIKDRRHGKYLPFRLCDSMGLHEKEGVGLCMEDIPYILKGCMPDRYQLNPSRPITPSHPNFMASPSLKDRIHCVAYVLDINSINDLSSKMVTKFQQIQKEVLSYDTACVLLLTKATNCGEFLQGNFSNMDKPMTFQSQIMDASKMLNIPIYNTFVVENYTSEWELDPVKDTQILFVLRQMLRVAEDFFEDLP
;
A
#
# COMPACT_ATOMS: atom_id res chain seq x y z
N MET A 1 -41.75 -3.13 -10.34
CA MET A 1 -40.78 -2.05 -10.67
C MET A 1 -39.38 -2.62 -10.53
N ALA A 2 -38.46 -2.28 -11.44
CA ALA A 2 -37.06 -2.64 -11.27
C ALA A 2 -36.51 -1.96 -10.01
N VAL A 3 -35.91 -2.73 -9.10
CA VAL A 3 -35.28 -2.18 -7.89
C VAL A 3 -33.93 -1.59 -8.33
N VAL A 4 -33.81 -0.26 -8.31
CA VAL A 4 -32.58 0.45 -8.73
C VAL A 4 -31.81 0.91 -7.50
N THR A 5 -30.50 0.72 -7.53
CA THR A 5 -29.57 1.16 -6.46
C THR A 5 -29.48 2.68 -6.37
N ARG A 6 -29.27 3.20 -5.15
CA ARG A 6 -28.91 4.61 -4.92
C ARG A 6 -27.42 4.87 -5.09
N LEU A 7 -26.58 3.84 -5.17
CA LEU A 7 -25.17 4.01 -5.46
C LEU A 7 -25.02 4.66 -6.83
N THR A 8 -24.14 5.66 -6.91
CA THR A 8 -23.69 6.13 -8.22
C THR A 8 -22.86 5.05 -8.90
N TRP A 9 -22.78 5.09 -10.23
CA TRP A 9 -21.94 4.15 -10.99
C TRP A 9 -20.48 4.15 -10.50
N SER A 10 -19.94 5.32 -10.15
CA SER A 10 -18.59 5.44 -9.61
C SER A 10 -18.42 4.81 -8.23
N GLN A 11 -19.38 4.98 -7.32
CA GLN A 11 -19.36 4.35 -6.00
C GLN A 11 -19.47 2.83 -6.10
N GLN A 12 -20.36 2.34 -6.96
CA GLN A 12 -20.51 0.91 -7.21
C GLN A 12 -19.21 0.32 -7.77
N LYS A 13 -18.59 0.96 -8.77
CA LYS A 13 -17.34 0.47 -9.37
C LYS A 13 -16.16 0.49 -8.41
N SER A 14 -16.06 1.52 -7.56
CA SER A 14 -15.00 1.58 -6.54
C SER A 14 -15.17 0.45 -5.51
N LEU A 15 -16.41 0.19 -5.07
CA LEU A 15 -16.72 -0.93 -4.17
C LEU A 15 -16.44 -2.29 -4.82
N GLU A 16 -16.87 -2.51 -6.06
CA GLU A 16 -16.61 -3.72 -6.84
C GLU A 16 -15.11 -4.00 -6.97
N LYS A 17 -14.31 -2.97 -7.26
CA LYS A 17 -12.87 -3.10 -7.41
C LYS A 17 -12.15 -3.38 -6.09
N MET A 18 -12.54 -2.69 -5.02
CA MET A 18 -11.98 -2.91 -3.69
C MET A 18 -12.28 -4.33 -3.17
N LEU A 19 -13.44 -4.88 -3.51
CA LEU A 19 -13.79 -6.27 -3.23
C LEU A 19 -13.21 -7.28 -4.23
N GLY A 20 -12.39 -6.84 -5.21
CA GLY A 20 -11.66 -7.73 -6.11
C GLY A 20 -12.15 -7.82 -7.54
N ASN A 21 -12.73 -6.75 -8.08
CA ASN A 21 -13.41 -6.75 -9.38
C ASN A 21 -14.61 -7.73 -9.39
N VAL A 22 -15.35 -7.75 -8.29
CA VAL A 22 -16.60 -8.49 -8.13
C VAL A 22 -17.73 -7.79 -8.89
N SER A 23 -18.90 -8.43 -8.97
CA SER A 23 -20.12 -7.78 -9.43
C SER A 23 -21.16 -7.73 -8.32
N LEU A 24 -21.86 -6.60 -8.23
CA LEU A 24 -22.88 -6.38 -7.20
C LEU A 24 -24.29 -6.54 -7.78
N ARG A 25 -25.10 -7.38 -7.14
CA ARG A 25 -26.51 -7.56 -7.49
C ARG A 25 -27.40 -7.16 -6.31
N LEU A 26 -28.23 -6.14 -6.49
CA LEU A 26 -29.13 -5.65 -5.45
C LEU A 26 -30.18 -6.72 -5.08
N LEU A 27 -30.23 -7.07 -3.80
CA LEU A 27 -31.18 -8.04 -3.23
C LEU A 27 -32.33 -7.33 -2.50
N TYR A 28 -31.99 -6.33 -1.68
CA TYR A 28 -32.92 -5.64 -0.80
C TYR A 28 -32.73 -4.12 -0.87
N LYS A 29 -33.83 -3.40 -0.65
CA LYS A 29 -33.90 -1.93 -0.58
C LYS A 29 -35.06 -1.53 0.33
N SER A 30 -34.79 -0.82 1.42
CA SER A 30 -35.79 -0.54 2.45
C SER A 30 -37.03 0.20 1.93
N SER A 31 -36.86 1.16 1.02
CA SER A 31 -37.96 1.94 0.43
C SER A 31 -38.89 1.12 -0.50
N VAL A 32 -38.41 -0.01 -1.02
CA VAL A 32 -39.20 -0.91 -1.89
C VAL A 32 -39.77 -2.08 -1.09
N HIS A 33 -39.06 -2.52 -0.06
CA HIS A 33 -39.39 -3.71 0.71
C HIS A 33 -39.95 -3.38 2.11
N GLU A 34 -40.60 -2.23 2.24
CA GLU A 34 -41.35 -1.79 3.44
C GLU A 34 -40.51 -1.74 4.72
N SER A 35 -39.19 -1.60 4.60
CA SER A 35 -38.26 -1.55 5.73
C SER A 35 -38.41 -2.73 6.72
N ASP A 36 -38.80 -3.89 6.21
CA ASP A 36 -39.01 -5.09 7.00
C ASP A 36 -37.74 -5.96 7.07
N ILE A 37 -37.35 -6.33 8.29
CA ILE A 37 -36.20 -7.20 8.58
C ILE A 37 -36.48 -8.64 8.13
N CYS A 38 -37.72 -9.13 8.23
CA CYS A 38 -38.08 -10.48 7.80
C CYS A 38 -37.90 -10.60 6.28
N ARG A 39 -38.43 -9.63 5.51
CA ARG A 39 -38.20 -9.55 4.06
C ARG A 39 -36.72 -9.38 3.68
N MET A 40 -35.96 -8.61 4.45
CA MET A 40 -34.51 -8.48 4.24
C MET A 40 -33.85 -9.85 4.40
N ASN A 41 -34.18 -10.56 5.47
CA ASN A 41 -33.62 -11.87 5.76
C ASN A 41 -34.01 -12.91 4.71
N GLU A 42 -35.28 -12.99 4.32
CA GLU A 42 -35.77 -13.89 3.26
C GLU A 42 -35.00 -13.72 1.94
N LYS A 43 -34.69 -12.48 1.58
CA LYS A 43 -33.99 -12.15 0.33
C LYS A 43 -32.48 -12.36 0.39
N CYS A 44 -31.88 -12.28 1.57
CA CYS A 44 -30.43 -12.34 1.74
C CYS A 44 -29.94 -13.71 2.26
N THR A 45 -30.82 -14.50 2.86
CA THR A 45 -30.51 -15.85 3.34
C THR A 45 -30.07 -16.74 2.17
N ARG A 46 -28.97 -17.48 2.37
CA ARG A 46 -28.40 -18.42 1.38
C ARG A 46 -27.99 -17.78 0.05
N GLN A 47 -27.74 -16.47 0.03
CA GLN A 47 -27.22 -15.79 -1.15
C GLN A 47 -25.69 -15.82 -1.22
N GLY A 48 -24.97 -16.32 -0.21
CA GLY A 48 -23.52 -16.14 -0.12
C GLY A 48 -23.14 -14.75 0.39
N PRO A 49 -21.94 -14.24 0.04
CA PRO A 49 -21.43 -12.97 0.53
C PRO A 49 -22.31 -11.77 0.18
N THR A 50 -22.47 -10.85 1.13
CA THR A 50 -23.34 -9.68 0.96
C THR A 50 -22.67 -8.38 1.39
N VAL A 51 -23.11 -7.26 0.81
CA VAL A 51 -22.80 -5.90 1.29
C VAL A 51 -24.09 -5.22 1.70
N THR A 52 -24.18 -4.81 2.95
CA THR A 52 -25.24 -3.91 3.46
C THR A 52 -24.76 -2.48 3.39
N ILE A 53 -25.56 -1.58 2.82
CA ILE A 53 -25.25 -0.17 2.60
C ILE A 53 -26.33 0.70 3.25
N ILE A 54 -25.89 1.61 4.11
CA ILE A 54 -26.74 2.53 4.87
C ILE A 54 -26.40 3.97 4.47
N TYR A 55 -27.42 4.73 4.08
CA TYR A 55 -27.29 6.11 3.64
C TYR A 55 -27.62 7.08 4.78
N VAL A 56 -26.61 7.72 5.38
CA VAL A 56 -26.76 8.59 6.55
C VAL A 56 -26.34 10.02 6.21
N GLY A 57 -27.30 10.92 6.01
CA GLY A 57 -27.02 12.32 5.67
C GLY A 57 -26.13 12.42 4.41
N ASN A 58 -24.90 12.89 4.59
CA ASN A 58 -23.90 13.05 3.53
C ASN A 58 -22.90 11.88 3.41
N PHE A 59 -23.08 10.83 4.19
CA PHE A 59 -22.22 9.66 4.21
C PHE A 59 -22.97 8.41 3.77
N VAL A 60 -22.20 7.47 3.25
CA VAL A 60 -22.63 6.10 3.05
C VAL A 60 -21.76 5.22 3.92
N LEU A 61 -22.39 4.39 4.72
CA LEU A 61 -21.76 3.39 5.57
C LEU A 61 -22.05 2.02 4.99
N GLY A 62 -21.04 1.18 4.84
CA GLY A 62 -21.20 -0.15 4.28
C GLY A 62 -20.57 -1.23 5.15
N VAL A 63 -21.20 -2.39 5.15
CA VAL A 63 -20.75 -3.60 5.86
C VAL A 63 -20.78 -4.75 4.88
N PHE A 64 -19.62 -5.26 4.52
CA PHE A 64 -19.46 -6.50 3.80
C PHE A 64 -19.36 -7.67 4.79
N MET A 65 -20.19 -8.69 4.56
CA MET A 65 -20.23 -9.92 5.33
C MET A 65 -19.87 -11.10 4.44
N LEU A 66 -18.87 -11.88 4.87
CA LEU A 66 -18.47 -13.10 4.20
C LEU A 66 -19.36 -14.27 4.64
N GLY A 67 -19.88 -15.00 3.65
CA GLY A 67 -20.81 -16.11 3.84
C GLY A 67 -22.26 -15.65 3.93
N ASP A 68 -23.16 -16.60 4.16
CA ASP A 68 -24.60 -16.33 4.14
C ASP A 68 -25.05 -15.36 5.24
N HIS A 69 -26.11 -14.60 4.95
CA HIS A 69 -26.85 -13.82 5.94
C HIS A 69 -27.28 -14.70 7.14
N PRO A 70 -27.26 -14.21 8.39
CA PRO A 70 -27.73 -14.98 9.55
C PRO A 70 -29.18 -15.47 9.38
N GLU A 71 -29.44 -16.75 9.65
CA GLU A 71 -30.80 -17.30 9.73
C GLU A 71 -31.41 -16.99 11.11
N GLU A 72 -32.70 -16.68 11.17
CA GLU A 72 -33.41 -16.54 12.45
C GLU A 72 -33.36 -17.89 13.19
N HIS A 73 -32.95 -17.85 14.47
CA HIS A 73 -32.87 -19.00 15.39
C HIS A 73 -31.65 -19.94 15.31
N ASN A 74 -30.63 -19.64 14.51
CA ASN A 74 -29.40 -20.45 14.52
C ASN A 74 -28.33 -19.86 15.47
N ASN A 75 -28.06 -20.55 16.57
CA ASN A 75 -27.06 -20.13 17.55
C ASN A 75 -25.66 -20.61 17.12
N LEU A 76 -24.78 -19.62 16.89
CA LEU A 76 -23.36 -19.72 16.48
C LEU A 76 -23.10 -19.91 14.98
N LYS A 77 -23.01 -18.79 14.25
CA LYS A 77 -22.06 -18.71 13.13
C LYS A 77 -20.69 -18.38 13.71
N ARG A 78 -19.65 -19.09 13.25
CA ARG A 78 -18.25 -18.73 13.56
C ARG A 78 -18.01 -17.26 13.17
N PRO A 79 -17.21 -16.51 13.93
CA PRO A 79 -16.83 -15.15 13.54
C PRO A 79 -16.24 -15.20 12.15
N ASN A 80 -16.79 -14.40 11.24
CA ASN A 80 -16.28 -14.24 9.90
C ASN A 80 -15.67 -12.84 9.78
N PRO A 81 -14.58 -12.69 9.00
CA PRO A 81 -14.03 -11.37 8.71
C PRO A 81 -15.11 -10.52 8.03
N SER A 82 -15.43 -9.39 8.65
CA SER A 82 -16.38 -8.42 8.12
C SER A 82 -15.67 -7.10 7.87
N PHE A 83 -15.99 -6.50 6.73
CA PHE A 83 -15.32 -5.33 6.23
C PHE A 83 -16.27 -4.13 6.30
N TYR A 84 -15.89 -3.11 7.05
CA TYR A 84 -16.66 -1.90 7.29
C TYR A 84 -16.03 -0.76 6.51
N PHE A 85 -16.85 0.06 5.87
CA PHE A 85 -16.34 1.19 5.10
C PHE A 85 -17.28 2.38 5.14
N SER A 86 -16.71 3.55 4.92
CA SER A 86 -17.50 4.76 4.69
C SER A 86 -16.94 5.59 3.55
N PHE A 87 -17.82 6.31 2.85
CA PHE A 87 -17.43 7.35 1.92
C PHE A 87 -18.38 8.55 2.00
N GLN A 88 -17.86 9.74 1.67
CA GLN A 88 -18.65 10.96 1.59
C GLN A 88 -19.31 11.06 0.21
N LYS A 89 -20.60 11.43 0.14
CA LYS A 89 -21.38 11.44 -1.11
C LYS A 89 -20.73 12.23 -2.26
N ASN A 90 -19.90 13.23 -1.95
CA ASN A 90 -19.28 14.12 -2.93
C ASN A 90 -17.76 13.91 -3.12
N ASP A 91 -17.14 12.97 -2.42
CA ASP A 91 -15.69 12.68 -2.53
C ASP A 91 -15.45 11.17 -2.54
N ILE A 92 -15.33 10.62 -3.76
CA ILE A 92 -15.08 9.19 -4.01
C ILE A 92 -13.61 8.82 -3.66
N THR A 93 -12.73 9.83 -3.52
CA THR A 93 -11.30 9.66 -3.26
C THR A 93 -10.95 9.45 -1.78
N ALA A 94 -11.95 9.33 -0.91
CA ALA A 94 -11.78 9.17 0.55
C ALA A 94 -12.63 8.02 1.11
N MET A 95 -12.62 6.85 0.46
CA MET A 95 -13.18 5.65 1.08
C MET A 95 -12.29 5.21 2.25
N ILE A 96 -12.80 5.31 3.47
CA ILE A 96 -12.11 4.89 4.69
C ILE A 96 -12.65 3.53 5.10
N THR A 97 -11.75 2.62 5.45
CA THR A 97 -12.08 1.22 5.67
C THR A 97 -11.57 0.75 7.04
N ALA A 98 -12.34 -0.11 7.67
CA ALA A 98 -12.00 -0.78 8.91
C ALA A 98 -12.34 -2.27 8.75
N VAL A 99 -11.55 -3.14 9.37
CA VAL A 99 -11.81 -4.59 9.28
C VAL A 99 -11.84 -5.19 10.67
N LEU A 100 -12.90 -5.94 10.94
CA LEU A 100 -13.18 -6.56 12.23
C LEU A 100 -13.63 -7.99 12.00
N GLU A 101 -13.22 -8.89 12.88
CA GLU A 101 -13.88 -10.20 12.95
C GLU A 101 -15.19 -10.01 13.71
N THR A 102 -16.30 -10.31 13.05
CA THR A 102 -17.62 -10.13 13.67
C THR A 102 -18.52 -11.33 13.52
N GLU A 103 -19.30 -11.56 14.57
CA GLU A 103 -20.45 -12.46 14.56
C GLU A 103 -21.71 -11.64 14.30
N THR A 104 -22.44 -11.95 13.23
CA THR A 104 -23.70 -11.26 12.90
C THR A 104 -24.89 -12.09 13.37
N LYS A 105 -25.85 -11.45 14.04
CA LYS A 105 -27.09 -12.06 14.54
C LYS A 105 -28.29 -11.19 14.17
N ILE A 106 -29.44 -11.81 13.97
CA ILE A 106 -30.73 -11.10 13.95
C ILE A 106 -31.34 -11.23 15.34
N ASN A 107 -31.64 -10.10 15.98
CA ASN A 107 -32.28 -10.07 17.29
C ASN A 107 -33.30 -8.94 17.31
N SER A 108 -34.51 -9.20 17.80
CA SER A 108 -35.51 -8.16 18.10
C SER A 108 -35.75 -7.19 16.92
N GLY A 109 -35.80 -7.72 15.70
CA GLY A 109 -36.07 -6.94 14.49
C GLY A 109 -34.89 -6.14 13.91
N GLN A 110 -33.68 -6.33 14.44
CA GLN A 110 -32.44 -5.71 13.95
C GLN A 110 -31.36 -6.74 13.63
N MET A 111 -30.49 -6.39 12.67
CA MET A 111 -29.25 -7.10 12.42
C MET A 111 -28.14 -6.46 13.26
N VAL A 112 -27.43 -7.27 14.05
CA VAL A 112 -26.41 -6.83 15.00
C VAL A 112 -25.11 -7.57 14.75
N CYS A 113 -24.01 -6.85 14.64
CA CYS A 113 -22.65 -7.37 14.48
C CYS A 113 -21.89 -7.20 15.80
N TYR A 114 -21.30 -8.29 16.29
CA TYR A 114 -20.51 -8.33 17.51
C TYR A 114 -19.04 -8.60 17.21
N SER A 115 -18.11 -7.84 17.80
CA SER A 115 -16.67 -8.14 17.79
C SER A 115 -16.20 -8.38 19.22
N SER A 116 -15.53 -9.50 19.47
CA SER A 116 -15.07 -9.88 20.82
C SER A 116 -16.17 -9.78 21.91
N GLY A 117 -17.42 -10.09 21.54
CA GLY A 117 -18.59 -10.03 22.44
C GLY A 117 -19.22 -8.65 22.62
N GLN A 118 -18.68 -7.59 22.02
CA GLN A 118 -19.24 -6.24 22.07
C GLN A 118 -19.97 -5.89 20.76
N GLU A 119 -21.13 -5.23 20.83
CA GLU A 119 -21.83 -4.71 19.66
C GLU A 119 -20.98 -3.61 19.00
N VAL A 120 -20.61 -3.82 17.74
CA VAL A 120 -19.84 -2.83 16.96
C VAL A 120 -20.71 -2.10 15.95
N PHE A 121 -21.78 -2.73 15.49
CA PHE A 121 -22.67 -2.19 14.47
C PHE A 121 -24.03 -2.85 14.54
N SER A 122 -25.11 -2.09 14.37
CA SER A 122 -26.44 -2.65 14.15
C SER A 122 -27.27 -1.82 13.17
N VAL A 123 -28.21 -2.47 12.50
CA VAL A 123 -29.23 -1.80 11.69
C VAL A 123 -30.62 -2.35 12.04
N HIS A 124 -31.55 -1.44 12.26
CA HIS A 124 -32.95 -1.76 12.52
C HIS A 124 -33.82 -1.24 11.37
N PRO A 125 -34.16 -2.10 10.40
CA PRO A 125 -34.99 -1.74 9.26
C PRO A 125 -36.28 -0.99 9.65
N GLY A 126 -37.06 -1.58 10.57
CA GLY A 126 -38.39 -1.04 10.93
C GLY A 126 -38.39 0.35 11.55
N GLU A 127 -37.33 0.75 12.25
CA GLU A 127 -37.22 2.06 12.89
C GLU A 127 -36.43 3.09 12.06
N SER A 128 -35.81 2.63 10.97
CA SER A 128 -34.80 3.35 10.21
C SER A 128 -33.62 3.83 11.07
N SER A 129 -33.29 3.07 12.12
CA SER A 129 -32.22 3.37 13.07
C SER A 129 -31.02 2.45 12.84
N PHE A 130 -29.85 2.90 13.28
CA PHE A 130 -28.60 2.14 13.21
C PHE A 130 -27.69 2.55 14.36
N SER A 131 -26.79 1.66 14.76
CA SER A 131 -25.76 1.90 15.76
C SER A 131 -24.38 1.62 15.18
N VAL A 132 -23.38 2.37 15.65
CA VAL A 132 -21.97 2.15 15.34
C VAL A 132 -21.20 2.48 16.61
N ASP A 133 -20.31 1.58 17.02
CA ASP A 133 -19.43 1.80 18.16
C ASP A 133 -18.48 3.00 17.92
N ASP A 134 -18.12 3.71 18.98
CA ASP A 134 -17.31 4.94 18.90
C ASP A 134 -15.89 4.69 18.38
N SER A 135 -15.30 3.53 18.66
CA SER A 135 -14.01 3.13 18.11
C SER A 135 -14.09 2.96 16.60
N LEU A 136 -15.17 2.33 16.12
CA LEU A 136 -15.42 2.14 14.69
C LEU A 136 -15.73 3.48 13.99
N LYS A 137 -16.51 4.38 14.62
CA LYS A 137 -16.74 5.74 14.10
C LYS A 137 -15.43 6.50 13.91
N LYS A 138 -14.56 6.50 14.93
CA LYS A 138 -13.25 7.16 14.87
C LYS A 138 -12.37 6.58 13.77
N THR A 139 -12.38 5.26 13.61
CA THR A 139 -11.60 4.57 12.57
C THR A 139 -12.10 4.91 11.17
N LEU A 140 -13.43 4.97 10.98
CA LEU A 140 -14.05 5.33 9.71
C LEU A 140 -14.07 6.85 9.45
N GLY A 141 -13.66 7.68 10.42
CA GLY A 141 -13.67 9.14 10.30
C GLY A 141 -15.08 9.74 10.17
N ILE A 142 -16.09 9.04 10.69
CA ILE A 142 -17.50 9.44 10.59
C ILE A 142 -17.99 10.07 11.90
N TYR A 143 -18.77 11.15 11.76
CA TYR A 143 -19.37 11.86 12.88
C TYR A 143 -20.86 12.11 12.57
N PHE A 144 -21.73 11.55 13.42
CA PHE A 144 -23.18 11.77 13.38
C PHE A 144 -23.72 11.72 14.81
N CYS A 145 -24.87 12.36 15.06
CA CYS A 145 -25.48 12.42 16.39
C CYS A 145 -26.09 11.06 16.76
N SER A 146 -26.03 10.69 18.04
CA SER A 146 -26.76 9.53 18.56
C SER A 146 -28.25 9.64 18.22
N GLY A 147 -28.85 8.56 17.70
CA GLY A 147 -30.24 8.56 17.24
C GLY A 147 -30.47 9.08 15.81
N SER A 148 -29.39 9.32 15.06
CA SER A 148 -29.50 9.62 13.62
C SER A 148 -30.21 8.48 12.90
N LYS A 149 -31.17 8.82 12.03
CA LYS A 149 -31.85 7.87 11.16
C LYS A 149 -31.16 7.78 9.81
N TYR A 150 -31.17 6.60 9.22
CA TYR A 150 -30.73 6.45 7.84
C TYR A 150 -31.87 6.74 6.86
N SER A 151 -31.52 7.13 5.64
CA SER A 151 -32.45 7.52 4.57
C SER A 151 -32.75 6.40 3.57
N GLU A 152 -31.90 5.38 3.52
CA GLU A 152 -32.11 4.13 2.78
C GLU A 152 -31.16 3.06 3.33
N CYS A 153 -31.58 1.79 3.26
CA CYS A 153 -30.77 0.60 3.46
C CYS A 153 -30.85 -0.29 2.22
N GLU A 154 -29.72 -0.67 1.64
CA GLU A 154 -29.62 -1.54 0.48
C GLU A 154 -28.73 -2.74 0.79
N VAL A 155 -29.11 -3.94 0.37
CA VAL A 155 -28.27 -5.14 0.50
C VAL A 155 -27.98 -5.72 -0.87
N PHE A 156 -26.71 -5.96 -1.15
CA PHE A 156 -26.22 -6.51 -2.42
C PHE A 156 -25.65 -7.90 -2.18
N HIS A 157 -25.94 -8.83 -3.09
CA HIS A 157 -25.14 -10.02 -3.30
C HIS A 157 -23.84 -9.64 -3.98
N VAL A 158 -22.74 -10.28 -3.56
CA VAL A 158 -21.42 -10.12 -4.17
C VAL A 158 -21.06 -11.36 -4.96
N ASP A 159 -21.06 -11.24 -6.28
CA ASP A 159 -20.72 -12.32 -7.20
C ASP A 159 -19.27 -12.19 -7.68
N GLY A 160 -18.58 -13.31 -7.90
CA GLY A 160 -17.17 -13.36 -8.29
C GLY A 160 -16.18 -13.53 -7.13
N ILE A 161 -16.65 -13.48 -5.88
CA ILE A 161 -15.92 -14.04 -4.74
C ILE A 161 -16.26 -15.52 -4.73
N GLY A 162 -15.44 -16.37 -5.35
CA GLY A 162 -15.55 -17.81 -5.14
C GLY A 162 -15.50 -18.13 -3.64
N ASP A 163 -15.83 -19.35 -3.22
CA ASP A 163 -15.68 -19.83 -1.83
C ASP A 163 -14.21 -19.81 -1.31
N ASP A 164 -13.32 -19.05 -1.95
CA ASP A 164 -11.98 -18.75 -1.50
C ASP A 164 -12.03 -17.82 -0.28
N LYS A 165 -12.32 -18.43 0.87
CA LYS A 165 -12.15 -17.83 2.20
C LYS A 165 -10.77 -17.17 2.38
N ASN A 166 -9.76 -17.55 1.59
CA ASN A 166 -8.44 -16.92 1.64
C ASN A 166 -8.42 -15.53 1.01
N TYR A 167 -9.33 -15.19 0.10
CA TYR A 167 -9.30 -13.88 -0.56
C TYR A 167 -9.64 -12.74 0.39
N ILE A 168 -10.74 -12.87 1.12
CA ILE A 168 -11.14 -11.88 2.12
C ILE A 168 -10.19 -11.91 3.32
N SER A 169 -9.71 -13.07 3.77
CA SER A 169 -8.69 -13.10 4.82
C SER A 169 -7.39 -12.42 4.38
N LYS A 170 -7.01 -12.54 3.10
CA LYS A 170 -5.86 -11.86 2.50
C LYS A 170 -6.06 -10.36 2.41
N ILE A 171 -7.20 -9.87 1.92
CA ILE A 171 -7.47 -8.42 1.86
C ILE A 171 -7.66 -7.81 3.24
N THR A 172 -8.34 -8.51 4.14
CA THR A 172 -8.52 -8.12 5.54
C THR A 172 -7.18 -8.05 6.26
N GLY A 173 -6.40 -9.12 6.13
CA GLY A 173 -5.05 -9.22 6.66
C GLY A 173 -4.18 -8.10 6.12
N ALA A 174 -4.12 -7.92 4.81
CA ALA A 174 -3.38 -6.83 4.17
C ALA A 174 -3.83 -5.46 4.69
N THR A 175 -5.13 -5.17 4.74
CA THR A 175 -5.64 -3.88 5.22
C THR A 175 -5.27 -3.62 6.68
N LYS A 176 -5.37 -4.63 7.56
CA LYS A 176 -4.94 -4.53 8.97
C LYS A 176 -3.43 -4.27 9.07
N HIS A 177 -2.63 -5.01 8.32
CA HIS A 177 -1.16 -4.86 8.31
C HIS A 177 -0.75 -3.51 7.74
N ARG A 178 -1.34 -3.10 6.63
CA ARG A 178 -1.21 -1.77 6.02
C ARG A 178 -1.47 -0.66 7.03
N ASN A 179 -2.59 -0.73 7.76
CA ASN A 179 -2.93 0.30 8.74
C ASN A 179 -1.93 0.33 9.89
N SER A 180 -1.49 -0.84 10.38
CA SER A 180 -0.43 -0.95 11.38
C SER A 180 0.89 -0.32 10.89
N LEU A 181 1.34 -0.68 9.68
CA LEU A 181 2.55 -0.14 9.07
C LEU A 181 2.48 1.36 8.84
N LEU A 182 1.32 1.91 8.45
CA LEU A 182 1.14 3.35 8.29
C LEU A 182 1.23 4.10 9.61
N VAL A 183 0.76 3.51 10.72
CA VAL A 183 0.92 4.09 12.06
C VAL A 183 2.38 4.00 12.50
N GLU A 184 3.03 2.84 12.34
CA GLU A 184 4.45 2.63 12.65
C GLU A 184 5.32 3.65 11.89
N LEU A 185 5.20 3.71 10.56
CA LEU A 185 5.97 4.63 9.72
C LEU A 185 5.57 6.09 9.88
N GLY A 186 4.31 6.37 10.24
CA GLY A 186 3.83 7.73 10.51
C GLY A 186 4.33 8.32 11.83
N THR A 187 4.69 7.45 12.78
CA THR A 187 5.25 7.82 14.09
C THR A 187 6.75 7.59 14.20
N TYR A 188 7.35 7.02 13.15
CA TYR A 188 8.78 6.77 13.04
C TYR A 188 9.62 8.01 13.33
N LYS A 189 10.71 7.80 14.05
CA LYS A 189 11.77 8.77 14.31
C LYS A 189 13.11 8.02 14.25
N PRO A 190 14.13 8.58 13.60
CA PRO A 190 15.46 7.97 13.60
C PRO A 190 15.96 7.75 15.03
N CYS A 191 16.58 6.59 15.27
CA CYS A 191 17.13 6.23 16.58
C CYS A 191 18.28 7.13 17.06
N VAL A 192 19.00 7.78 16.14
CA VAL A 192 20.17 8.62 16.46
C VAL A 192 19.81 10.10 16.48
N ASP A 193 20.01 10.75 17.62
CA ASP A 193 19.62 12.15 17.86
C ASP A 193 20.21 13.17 16.85
N PHE A 194 21.38 12.87 16.26
CA PHE A 194 22.04 13.74 15.29
C PHE A 194 21.59 13.53 13.83
N VAL A 195 20.82 12.47 13.56
CA VAL A 195 20.25 12.19 12.23
C VAL A 195 18.76 12.52 12.27
N SER A 196 18.41 13.73 11.83
CA SER A 196 17.00 14.13 11.84
C SER A 196 16.16 13.41 10.79
N GLU A 197 16.77 12.89 9.72
CA GLU A 197 16.08 12.28 8.58
C GLU A 197 16.93 11.25 7.83
N ILE A 198 16.32 10.13 7.45
CA ILE A 198 16.92 9.07 6.62
C ILE A 198 16.83 9.42 5.13
N ARG A 199 17.82 9.00 4.33
CA ARG A 199 17.84 9.18 2.87
C ARG A 199 18.14 7.83 2.23
N ILE A 200 17.21 7.37 1.41
CA ILE A 200 17.31 6.10 0.69
C ILE A 200 17.53 6.41 -0.79
N LEU A 201 18.69 6.07 -1.33
CA LEU A 201 19.02 6.24 -2.74
C LEU A 201 18.57 5.02 -3.55
N LEU A 202 17.84 5.26 -4.64
CA LEU A 202 17.43 4.21 -5.58
C LEU A 202 18.40 4.20 -6.77
N LEU A 203 19.16 3.13 -6.93
CA LEU A 203 20.12 2.93 -8.03
C LEU A 203 19.74 1.72 -8.87
N GLY A 204 19.81 1.81 -10.18
CA GLY A 204 19.45 0.69 -11.04
C GLY A 204 19.35 1.07 -12.52
N PRO A 205 19.17 0.10 -13.42
CA PRO A 205 19.16 0.35 -14.86
C PRO A 205 17.99 1.25 -15.27
N VAL A 206 18.06 1.81 -16.48
CA VAL A 206 16.89 2.47 -17.08
C VAL A 206 15.72 1.48 -17.14
N GLY A 207 14.51 1.94 -16.82
CA GLY A 207 13.32 1.10 -16.84
C GLY A 207 13.17 0.11 -15.67
N SER A 208 14.08 0.09 -14.68
CA SER A 208 14.02 -0.85 -13.56
C SER A 208 12.96 -0.53 -12.49
N GLY A 209 12.19 0.55 -12.63
CA GLY A 209 11.09 0.87 -11.73
C GLY A 209 11.41 1.82 -10.57
N LYS A 210 12.58 2.48 -10.53
CA LYS A 210 12.98 3.45 -9.48
C LYS A 210 11.94 4.54 -9.23
N SER A 211 11.67 5.36 -10.24
CA SER A 211 10.73 6.48 -10.16
C SER A 211 9.28 6.00 -9.90
N SER A 212 8.91 4.82 -10.42
CA SER A 212 7.61 4.20 -10.14
C SER A 212 7.48 3.77 -8.68
N PHE A 213 8.53 3.22 -8.07
CA PHE A 213 8.54 2.87 -6.65
C PHE A 213 8.38 4.12 -5.77
N ILE A 214 9.06 5.23 -6.10
CA ILE A 214 8.89 6.51 -5.39
C ILE A 214 7.44 6.99 -5.47
N ASN A 215 6.86 7.01 -6.68
CA ASN A 215 5.46 7.37 -6.86
C ASN A 215 4.54 6.42 -6.07
N SER A 216 4.86 5.13 -6.01
CA SER A 216 4.10 4.14 -5.26
C SER A 216 4.10 4.46 -3.77
N VAL A 217 5.28 4.61 -3.15
CA VAL A 217 5.41 5.01 -1.73
C VAL A 217 4.64 6.29 -1.45
N LYS A 218 4.83 7.32 -2.27
CA LYS A 218 4.11 8.60 -2.10
C LYS A 218 2.60 8.44 -2.22
N SER A 219 2.13 7.56 -3.10
CA SER A 219 0.71 7.31 -3.32
C SER A 219 0.06 6.71 -2.08
N VAL A 220 0.73 5.74 -1.45
CA VAL A 220 0.25 5.11 -0.21
C VAL A 220 0.07 6.15 0.90
N PHE A 221 1.06 7.00 1.15
CA PHE A 221 0.99 8.04 2.20
C PHE A 221 0.03 9.20 1.86
N GLN A 222 -0.22 9.46 0.58
CA GLN A 222 -1.21 10.47 0.16
C GLN A 222 -2.64 9.93 0.06
N GLY A 223 -2.83 8.60 0.10
CA GLY A 223 -4.13 7.96 -0.09
C GLY A 223 -4.71 8.17 -1.50
N ARG A 224 -3.86 8.47 -2.49
CA ARG A 224 -4.23 8.61 -3.91
C ARG A 224 -3.01 8.39 -4.78
N LEU A 225 -3.20 7.99 -6.03
CA LEU A 225 -2.09 7.84 -6.96
C LEU A 225 -1.40 9.18 -7.25
N THR A 226 -0.08 9.17 -7.24
CA THR A 226 0.79 10.33 -7.50
C THR A 226 1.71 10.06 -8.68
N ARG A 227 2.05 11.12 -9.41
CA ARG A 227 2.92 11.07 -10.60
C ARG A 227 4.00 12.14 -10.54
N GLN A 228 4.58 12.34 -9.35
CA GLN A 228 5.55 13.43 -9.13
C GLN A 228 6.92 13.09 -9.71
N ALA A 229 7.37 11.84 -9.55
CA ALA A 229 8.57 11.36 -10.22
C ALA A 229 8.22 11.05 -11.68
N ARG A 230 9.07 11.51 -12.61
CA ARG A 230 8.88 11.27 -14.05
C ARG A 230 9.06 9.78 -14.34
N VAL A 231 8.06 9.16 -14.97
CA VAL A 231 8.08 7.76 -15.37
C VAL A 231 7.86 7.71 -16.88
N GLY A 232 8.63 6.87 -17.56
CA GLY A 232 8.35 6.48 -18.94
C GLY A 232 9.26 5.34 -19.38
N SER A 233 8.97 4.81 -20.56
CA SER A 233 9.73 3.74 -21.21
C SER A 233 10.46 4.33 -22.41
N ASP A 234 11.73 4.65 -22.24
CA ASP A 234 12.60 5.09 -23.33
C ASP A 234 13.92 4.32 -23.25
N VAL A 235 14.66 4.26 -24.36
CA VAL A 235 15.98 3.62 -24.47
C VAL A 235 17.01 4.35 -23.59
N THR A 236 16.81 5.65 -23.39
CA THR A 236 17.65 6.50 -22.54
C THR A 236 16.92 6.93 -21.27
N SER A 237 17.67 7.38 -20.25
CA SER A 237 17.08 7.73 -18.96
C SER A 237 16.23 9.00 -19.05
N ILE A 238 14.92 8.87 -18.84
CA ILE A 238 14.00 10.02 -18.72
C ILE A 238 14.26 10.82 -17.42
N THR A 239 14.74 10.14 -16.38
CA THR A 239 15.22 10.78 -15.16
C THR A 239 16.62 11.30 -15.42
N GLU A 240 16.73 12.57 -15.75
CA GLU A 240 18.01 13.25 -15.98
C GLU A 240 18.47 14.07 -14.76
N GLN A 241 17.62 14.19 -13.74
CA GLN A 241 17.92 14.95 -12.52
C GLN A 241 18.07 14.01 -11.33
N TYR A 242 19.07 14.30 -10.48
CA TYR A 242 19.07 13.79 -9.12
C TYR A 242 17.97 14.49 -8.33
N ARG A 243 17.06 13.72 -7.74
CA ARG A 243 15.85 14.25 -7.09
C ARG A 243 15.65 13.66 -5.71
N ILE A 244 15.47 14.52 -4.73
CA ILE A 244 15.15 14.14 -3.36
C ILE A 244 13.64 14.34 -3.14
N TYR A 245 12.93 13.24 -2.88
CA TYR A 245 11.48 13.24 -2.66
C TYR A 245 11.16 13.13 -1.17
N PRO A 246 10.71 14.22 -0.53
CA PRO A 246 10.17 14.13 0.81
C PRO A 246 8.83 13.41 0.79
N ILE A 247 8.58 12.61 1.81
CA ILE A 247 7.32 11.87 1.99
C ILE A 247 6.43 12.65 2.96
N LYS A 248 5.21 12.94 2.54
CA LYS A 248 4.22 13.66 3.34
C LYS A 248 3.10 12.71 3.71
N ASP A 249 2.84 12.56 5.00
CA ASP A 249 1.66 11.86 5.48
C ASP A 249 0.44 12.78 5.37
N ARG A 250 -0.56 12.37 4.58
CA ARG A 250 -1.82 13.13 4.44
C ARG A 250 -2.58 13.24 5.75
N ARG A 251 -2.53 12.23 6.62
CA ARG A 251 -3.33 12.20 7.86
C ARG A 251 -2.95 13.31 8.82
N HIS A 252 -1.65 13.56 8.94
CA HIS A 252 -1.11 14.56 9.87
C HIS A 252 -0.63 15.83 9.16
N GLY A 253 -0.57 15.84 7.83
CA GLY A 253 -0.05 16.95 7.04
C GLY A 253 1.46 17.20 7.23
N LYS A 254 2.17 16.30 7.91
CA LYS A 254 3.59 16.42 8.26
C LYS A 254 4.47 15.66 7.26
N TYR A 255 5.69 16.15 7.10
CA TYR A 255 6.75 15.40 6.43
C TYR A 255 7.31 14.35 7.39
N LEU A 256 7.49 13.13 6.88
CA LEU A 256 8.09 12.03 7.62
C LEU A 256 9.62 12.18 7.60
N PRO A 257 10.34 11.67 8.62
CA PRO A 257 11.79 11.86 8.74
C PRO A 257 12.56 10.87 7.85
N PHE A 258 12.10 10.70 6.61
CA PHE A 258 12.80 9.95 5.58
C PHE A 258 12.48 10.48 4.19
N ARG A 259 13.45 10.35 3.29
CA ARG A 259 13.38 10.81 1.91
C ARG A 259 13.85 9.71 0.95
N LEU A 260 13.22 9.67 -0.22
CA LEU A 260 13.64 8.80 -1.31
C LEU A 260 14.40 9.63 -2.35
N CYS A 261 15.60 9.20 -2.73
CA CYS A 261 16.42 9.86 -3.71
C CYS A 261 16.40 9.08 -5.03
N ASP A 262 15.93 9.72 -6.10
CA ASP A 262 15.91 9.17 -7.46
C ASP A 262 17.18 9.56 -8.21
N SER A 263 17.70 8.63 -8.99
CA SER A 263 18.89 8.83 -9.81
C SER A 263 18.58 8.60 -11.28
N MET A 264 19.46 9.15 -12.14
CA MET A 264 19.54 8.71 -13.52
C MET A 264 19.80 7.20 -13.59
N GLY A 265 19.23 6.54 -14.60
CA GLY A 265 19.41 5.11 -14.80
C GLY A 265 20.86 4.75 -15.12
N LEU A 266 21.30 3.60 -14.63
CA LEU A 266 22.56 3.01 -15.02
C LEU A 266 22.45 2.47 -16.46
N HIS A 267 23.55 2.57 -17.20
CA HIS A 267 23.66 2.06 -18.56
C HIS A 267 25.06 1.46 -18.77
N GLU A 268 25.15 0.46 -19.65
CA GLU A 268 26.37 -0.28 -19.97
C GLU A 268 27.43 0.59 -20.65
N LYS A 269 26.97 1.39 -21.62
CA LYS A 269 27.80 2.33 -22.35
C LYS A 269 28.10 3.55 -21.47
N GLU A 270 29.38 3.89 -21.37
CA GLU A 270 29.84 5.15 -20.78
C GLU A 270 29.24 6.35 -21.53
N GLY A 271 28.99 7.44 -20.81
CA GLY A 271 28.39 8.65 -21.40
C GLY A 271 26.91 8.54 -21.76
N VAL A 272 26.20 7.47 -21.39
CA VAL A 272 24.75 7.33 -21.64
C VAL A 272 23.91 7.38 -20.37
N GLY A 273 24.35 6.68 -19.32
CA GLY A 273 23.65 6.62 -18.03
C GLY A 273 24.38 7.40 -16.94
N LEU A 274 23.96 7.21 -15.68
CA LEU A 274 24.60 7.83 -14.51
C LEU A 274 26.13 7.71 -14.56
N CYS A 275 26.81 8.85 -14.41
CA CYS A 275 28.26 8.91 -14.33
C CYS A 275 28.71 8.23 -13.02
N MET A 276 29.66 7.30 -13.12
CA MET A 276 30.15 6.56 -11.94
C MET A 276 30.87 7.50 -10.95
N GLU A 277 31.52 8.53 -11.46
CA GLU A 277 32.23 9.54 -10.66
C GLU A 277 31.29 10.45 -9.86
N ASP A 278 29.98 10.48 -10.19
CA ASP A 278 28.98 11.21 -9.40
C ASP A 278 28.55 10.43 -8.14
N ILE A 279 28.67 9.11 -8.13
CA ILE A 279 28.16 8.25 -7.05
C ILE A 279 28.76 8.62 -5.68
N PRO A 280 30.09 8.82 -5.53
CA PRO A 280 30.67 9.25 -4.27
C PRO A 280 30.10 10.57 -3.74
N TYR A 281 29.82 11.53 -4.64
CA TYR A 281 29.23 12.82 -4.28
C TYR A 281 27.76 12.69 -3.88
N ILE A 282 27.02 11.78 -4.51
CA ILE A 282 25.64 11.46 -4.11
C ILE A 282 25.65 10.83 -2.71
N LEU A 283 26.49 9.81 -2.48
CA LEU A 283 26.57 9.09 -1.20
C LEU A 283 26.95 10.02 -0.04
N LYS A 284 27.92 10.91 -0.25
CA LYS A 284 28.32 11.92 0.73
C LYS A 284 27.24 12.97 1.01
N GLY A 285 26.23 13.11 0.15
CA GLY A 285 25.26 14.20 0.26
C GLY A 285 25.76 15.54 -0.30
N CYS A 286 26.81 15.52 -1.13
CA CYS A 286 27.37 16.71 -1.77
C CYS A 286 26.48 17.24 -2.91
N MET A 287 25.67 16.38 -3.51
CA MET A 287 24.84 16.71 -4.66
C MET A 287 23.51 17.37 -4.24
N PRO A 288 23.19 18.58 -4.73
CA PRO A 288 21.95 19.28 -4.36
C PRO A 288 20.72 18.65 -5.03
N ASP A 289 19.54 18.81 -4.41
CA ASP A 289 18.26 18.42 -5.04
C ASP A 289 18.11 19.13 -6.40
N ARG A 290 17.58 18.40 -7.39
CA ARG A 290 17.35 18.85 -8.76
C ARG A 290 18.62 19.14 -9.56
N TYR A 291 19.77 18.64 -9.12
CA TYR A 291 20.97 18.67 -9.94
C TYR A 291 20.73 17.94 -11.27
N GLN A 292 21.05 18.60 -12.38
CA GLN A 292 20.99 18.00 -13.70
C GLN A 292 22.22 17.12 -13.90
N LEU A 293 22.02 15.80 -13.94
CA LEU A 293 23.08 14.83 -14.10
C LEU A 293 23.61 14.88 -15.53
N ASN A 294 24.93 14.85 -15.69
CA ASN A 294 25.58 14.79 -16.98
C ASN A 294 26.31 13.44 -17.12
N PRO A 295 25.87 12.56 -18.04
CA PRO A 295 26.51 11.25 -18.23
C PRO A 295 28.02 11.30 -18.53
N SER A 296 28.51 12.41 -19.07
CA SER A 296 29.89 12.57 -19.53
C SER A 296 30.75 13.43 -18.60
N ARG A 297 30.18 14.09 -17.59
CA ARG A 297 30.93 14.98 -16.69
C ARG A 297 30.37 14.91 -15.26
N PRO A 298 31.17 14.54 -14.26
CA PRO A 298 30.72 14.57 -12.89
C PRO A 298 30.49 16.00 -12.39
N ILE A 299 29.74 16.12 -11.30
CA ILE A 299 29.67 17.36 -10.54
C ILE A 299 31.05 17.74 -10.00
N THR A 300 31.36 19.03 -10.02
CA THR A 300 32.60 19.58 -9.45
C THR A 300 32.29 20.45 -8.22
N PRO A 301 33.24 20.58 -7.28
CA PRO A 301 33.09 21.49 -6.14
C PRO A 301 32.87 22.96 -6.51
N SER A 302 33.20 23.35 -7.75
CA SER A 302 32.95 24.68 -8.30
C SER A 302 31.48 24.92 -8.69
N HIS A 303 30.62 23.89 -8.68
CA HIS A 303 29.20 24.06 -8.98
C HIS A 303 28.53 24.93 -7.89
N PRO A 304 27.74 25.97 -8.25
CA PRO A 304 27.25 26.97 -7.29
C PRO A 304 26.50 26.44 -6.07
N ASN A 305 25.83 25.28 -6.22
CA ASN A 305 25.04 24.65 -5.16
C ASN A 305 25.68 23.34 -4.64
N PHE A 306 26.97 23.13 -4.88
CA PHE A 306 27.68 21.97 -4.35
C PHE A 306 27.78 22.05 -2.82
N MET A 307 27.36 20.98 -2.13
CA MET A 307 27.44 20.90 -0.68
C MET A 307 28.84 20.42 -0.28
N ALA A 308 29.75 21.36 0.01
CA ALA A 308 31.15 21.07 0.32
C ALA A 308 31.36 20.34 1.66
N SER A 309 30.48 20.56 2.63
CA SER A 309 30.56 19.96 3.97
C SER A 309 29.17 19.44 4.40
N PRO A 310 28.70 18.34 3.80
CA PRO A 310 27.40 17.76 4.12
C PRO A 310 27.39 17.23 5.56
N SER A 311 26.28 17.45 6.27
CA SER A 311 26.09 16.89 7.61
C SER A 311 25.67 15.43 7.54
N LEU A 312 25.64 14.71 8.67
CA LEU A 312 25.24 13.29 8.69
C LEU A 312 23.86 13.08 8.04
N LYS A 313 22.86 13.90 8.37
CA LYS A 313 21.52 13.86 7.75
C LYS A 313 21.50 14.09 6.23
N ASP A 314 22.57 14.63 5.65
CA ASP A 314 22.65 14.92 4.22
C ASP A 314 23.16 13.71 3.42
N ARG A 315 23.86 12.79 4.08
CA ARG A 315 24.38 11.56 3.47
C ARG A 315 23.27 10.62 3.04
N ILE A 316 23.60 9.72 2.13
CA ILE A 316 22.77 8.55 1.87
C ILE A 316 23.00 7.56 2.99
N HIS A 317 21.91 7.05 3.55
CA HIS A 317 21.94 6.13 4.68
C HIS A 317 21.63 4.70 4.24
N CYS A 318 20.89 4.55 3.14
CA CYS A 318 20.62 3.25 2.51
C CYS A 318 20.62 3.39 0.98
N VAL A 319 21.23 2.42 0.29
CA VAL A 319 21.14 2.25 -1.16
C VAL A 319 20.23 1.07 -1.48
N ALA A 320 19.15 1.32 -2.20
CA ALA A 320 18.29 0.31 -2.77
C ALA A 320 18.71 0.05 -4.23
N TYR A 321 19.28 -1.12 -4.50
CA TYR A 321 19.56 -1.58 -5.86
C TYR A 321 18.26 -2.06 -6.50
N VAL A 322 17.75 -1.32 -7.48
CA VAL A 322 16.45 -1.57 -8.12
C VAL A 322 16.65 -2.30 -9.44
N LEU A 323 16.18 -3.55 -9.50
CA LEU A 323 16.22 -4.39 -10.71
C LEU A 323 14.82 -4.79 -11.16
N ASP A 324 14.66 -5.02 -12.46
CA ASP A 324 13.46 -5.66 -13.01
C ASP A 324 13.60 -7.17 -12.84
N ILE A 325 12.69 -7.78 -12.07
CA ILE A 325 12.77 -9.21 -11.77
C ILE A 325 12.71 -10.09 -13.02
N ASN A 326 12.06 -9.60 -14.08
CA ASN A 326 11.84 -10.35 -15.31
C ASN A 326 13.06 -10.33 -16.23
N SER A 327 14.04 -9.46 -15.99
CA SER A 327 15.21 -9.29 -16.84
C SER A 327 16.53 -9.37 -16.07
N ILE A 328 16.54 -9.98 -14.87
CA ILE A 328 17.77 -10.18 -14.08
C ILE A 328 18.79 -11.00 -14.88
N ASN A 329 18.31 -12.05 -15.56
CA ASN A 329 19.15 -12.97 -16.34
C ASN A 329 19.67 -12.34 -17.65
N ASP A 330 19.09 -11.21 -18.06
CA ASP A 330 19.48 -10.48 -19.27
C ASP A 330 20.54 -9.40 -19.01
N LEU A 331 20.94 -9.21 -17.74
CA LEU A 331 22.00 -8.25 -17.40
C LEU A 331 23.34 -8.69 -18.00
N SER A 332 23.95 -7.84 -18.82
CA SER A 332 25.27 -8.12 -19.38
C SER A 332 26.35 -8.15 -18.30
N SER A 333 27.46 -8.84 -18.59
CA SER A 333 28.65 -8.85 -17.73
C SER A 333 29.19 -7.44 -17.44
N LYS A 334 29.01 -6.49 -18.35
CA LYS A 334 29.38 -5.08 -18.15
C LYS A 334 28.50 -4.40 -17.10
N MET A 335 27.17 -4.62 -17.14
CA MET A 335 26.28 -4.12 -16.08
C MET A 335 26.62 -4.74 -14.73
N VAL A 336 26.84 -6.05 -14.69
CA VAL A 336 27.19 -6.77 -13.45
C VAL A 336 28.47 -6.20 -12.85
N THR A 337 29.51 -6.00 -13.66
CA THR A 337 30.79 -5.40 -13.23
C THR A 337 30.57 -3.99 -12.68
N LYS A 338 29.74 -3.19 -13.35
CA LYS A 338 29.39 -1.84 -12.92
C LYS A 338 28.69 -1.87 -11.55
N PHE A 339 27.71 -2.75 -11.37
CA PHE A 339 27.04 -2.95 -10.09
C PHE A 339 28.02 -3.34 -8.96
N GLN A 340 28.94 -4.25 -9.22
CA GLN A 340 29.96 -4.65 -8.25
C GLN A 340 30.92 -3.50 -7.89
N GLN A 341 31.25 -2.63 -8.84
CA GLN A 341 32.03 -1.42 -8.56
C GLN A 341 31.24 -0.44 -7.67
N ILE A 342 29.96 -0.20 -7.97
CA ILE A 342 29.09 0.62 -7.13
C ILE A 342 29.00 0.03 -5.72
N GLN A 343 28.81 -1.29 -5.60
CA GLN A 343 28.72 -1.97 -4.31
C GLN A 343 29.97 -1.75 -3.47
N LYS A 344 31.16 -1.86 -4.06
CA LYS A 344 32.43 -1.58 -3.36
C LYS A 344 32.48 -0.13 -2.85
N GLU A 345 32.05 0.83 -3.67
CA GLU A 345 31.99 2.24 -3.29
C GLU A 345 31.00 2.45 -2.13
N VAL A 346 29.79 1.90 -2.22
CA VAL A 346 28.75 1.99 -1.19
C VAL A 346 29.23 1.43 0.15
N LEU A 347 29.88 0.26 0.13
CA LEU A 347 30.46 -0.35 1.32
C LEU A 347 31.60 0.50 1.91
N SER A 348 32.40 1.18 1.07
CA SER A 348 33.48 2.07 1.55
C SER A 348 32.99 3.36 2.22
N TYR A 349 31.72 3.71 2.01
CA TYR A 349 31.06 4.87 2.63
C TYR A 349 30.21 4.48 3.83
N ASP A 350 30.31 3.25 4.31
CA ASP A 350 29.57 2.77 5.46
C ASP A 350 28.07 3.07 5.27
N THR A 351 27.52 2.63 4.14
CA THR A 351 26.13 2.85 3.75
C THR A 351 25.40 1.52 3.64
N ALA A 352 24.25 1.41 4.30
CA ALA A 352 23.41 0.22 4.21
C ALA A 352 22.98 -0.07 2.77
N CYS A 353 22.76 -1.34 2.43
CA CYS A 353 22.30 -1.73 1.11
C CYS A 353 21.21 -2.79 1.14
N VAL A 354 20.25 -2.66 0.22
CA VAL A 354 19.20 -3.64 -0.03
C VAL A 354 19.05 -3.88 -1.52
N LEU A 355 18.49 -5.03 -1.88
CA LEU A 355 18.09 -5.35 -3.24
C LEU A 355 16.57 -5.25 -3.37
N LEU A 356 16.10 -4.48 -4.34
CA LEU A 356 14.69 -4.25 -4.63
C LEU A 356 14.35 -4.77 -6.04
N LEU A 357 13.65 -5.89 -6.11
CA LEU A 357 13.19 -6.49 -7.34
C LEU A 357 11.76 -5.99 -7.63
N THR A 358 11.60 -5.25 -8.73
CA THR A 358 10.31 -4.67 -9.13
C THR A 358 9.70 -5.42 -10.31
N LYS A 359 8.48 -5.01 -10.69
CA LYS A 359 7.70 -5.56 -11.82
C LYS A 359 7.38 -7.05 -11.68
N ALA A 360 7.41 -7.54 -10.45
CA ALA A 360 6.84 -8.83 -10.14
C ALA A 360 5.31 -8.74 -10.22
N THR A 361 4.68 -9.74 -10.84
CA THR A 361 3.22 -9.85 -10.93
C THR A 361 2.71 -10.84 -9.88
N ASN A 362 1.48 -10.63 -9.39
CA ASN A 362 0.81 -11.55 -8.45
C ASN A 362 1.55 -11.76 -7.12
N CYS A 363 2.27 -10.74 -6.62
CA CYS A 363 3.05 -10.83 -5.38
C CYS A 363 2.22 -11.04 -4.10
N GLY A 364 0.89 -11.02 -4.18
CA GLY A 364 0.03 -11.09 -2.98
C GLY A 364 0.20 -12.34 -2.11
N GLU A 365 0.95 -13.34 -2.56
CA GLU A 365 1.33 -14.51 -1.75
C GLU A 365 2.35 -14.18 -0.64
N PHE A 366 3.14 -13.10 -0.78
CA PHE A 366 4.18 -12.69 0.18
C PHE A 366 3.64 -12.05 1.48
N LEU A 367 2.34 -11.77 1.56
CA LEU A 367 1.72 -11.16 2.75
C LEU A 367 1.15 -12.17 3.75
N GLN A 368 1.26 -13.48 3.48
CA GLN A 368 1.00 -14.45 4.53
C GLN A 368 2.11 -14.29 5.57
N GLY A 369 1.75 -13.83 6.77
CA GLY A 369 2.61 -13.78 7.95
C GLY A 369 3.17 -15.13 8.42
N ASN A 370 3.15 -16.13 7.53
CA ASN A 370 3.80 -17.40 7.66
C ASN A 370 4.87 -17.48 6.57
N PHE A 371 6.10 -17.13 6.93
CA PHE A 371 7.27 -17.81 6.37
C PHE A 371 7.17 -19.35 6.53
N SER A 372 6.15 -19.87 7.21
CA SER A 372 5.82 -21.29 7.42
C SER A 372 5.19 -21.99 6.21
N ASN A 373 4.75 -21.31 5.15
CA ASN A 373 4.36 -21.98 3.90
C ASN A 373 5.56 -22.09 2.93
N MET A 374 6.66 -22.66 3.42
CA MET A 374 7.85 -22.99 2.63
C MET A 374 7.65 -24.16 1.65
N ASP A 375 6.49 -24.83 1.67
CA ASP A 375 6.21 -26.02 0.85
C ASP A 375 5.73 -25.70 -0.58
N LYS A 376 5.51 -24.43 -0.93
CA LYS A 376 5.29 -24.01 -2.33
C LYS A 376 6.54 -23.32 -2.87
N PRO A 377 7.05 -23.73 -4.05
CA PRO A 377 8.21 -23.08 -4.65
C PRO A 377 7.88 -21.60 -4.89
N MET A 378 8.64 -20.72 -4.25
CA MET A 378 8.52 -19.27 -4.38
C MET A 378 8.76 -18.92 -5.85
N THR A 379 7.78 -18.31 -6.53
CA THR A 379 7.78 -18.10 -8.00
C THR A 379 9.03 -17.39 -8.53
N PHE A 380 9.76 -16.68 -7.66
CA PHE A 380 10.96 -15.91 -8.01
C PHE A 380 12.23 -16.33 -7.27
N GLN A 381 12.29 -17.54 -6.71
CA GLN A 381 13.42 -17.96 -5.86
C GLN A 381 14.77 -17.92 -6.59
N SER A 382 14.83 -18.40 -7.83
CA SER A 382 16.07 -18.39 -8.61
C SER A 382 16.53 -16.97 -8.90
N GLN A 383 15.61 -16.09 -9.34
CA GLN A 383 15.90 -14.68 -9.59
C GLN A 383 16.43 -13.96 -8.34
N ILE A 384 15.82 -14.23 -7.17
CA ILE A 384 16.27 -13.70 -5.89
C ILE A 384 17.70 -14.17 -5.57
N MET A 385 17.98 -15.46 -5.74
CA MET A 385 19.31 -16.02 -5.48
C MET A 385 20.36 -15.46 -6.45
N ASP A 386 20.03 -15.36 -7.73
CA ASP A 386 20.94 -14.86 -8.77
C ASP A 386 21.30 -13.40 -8.53
N ALA A 387 20.30 -12.54 -8.26
CA ALA A 387 20.54 -11.14 -7.98
C ALA A 387 21.25 -10.90 -6.64
N SER A 388 20.93 -11.69 -5.60
CA SER A 388 21.64 -11.69 -4.31
C SER A 388 23.12 -12.03 -4.50
N LYS A 389 23.42 -13.10 -5.23
CA LYS A 389 24.80 -13.53 -5.53
C LYS A 389 25.55 -12.52 -6.38
N MET A 390 24.89 -11.90 -7.35
CA MET A 390 25.48 -10.92 -8.27
C MET A 390 26.05 -9.70 -7.52
N LEU A 391 25.30 -9.18 -6.56
CA LEU A 391 25.63 -7.97 -5.78
C LEU A 391 26.26 -8.28 -4.43
N ASN A 392 26.38 -9.56 -4.05
CA ASN A 392 26.80 -10.00 -2.72
C ASN A 392 25.95 -9.37 -1.59
N ILE A 393 24.63 -9.27 -1.82
CA ILE A 393 23.66 -8.78 -0.83
C ILE A 393 22.90 -9.99 -0.27
N PRO A 394 22.82 -10.18 1.05
CA PRO A 394 22.12 -11.32 1.64
C PRO A 394 20.66 -11.42 1.21
N ILE A 395 20.14 -12.66 1.12
CA ILE A 395 18.75 -12.93 0.72
C ILE A 395 17.75 -12.20 1.65
N TYR A 396 18.04 -12.10 2.94
CA TYR A 396 17.17 -11.40 3.90
C TYR A 396 17.12 -9.87 3.68
N ASN A 397 18.06 -9.30 2.91
CA ASN A 397 18.06 -7.91 2.44
C ASN A 397 17.57 -7.79 0.98
N THR A 398 16.92 -8.83 0.45
CA THR A 398 16.34 -8.85 -0.90
C THR A 398 14.82 -8.83 -0.82
N PHE A 399 14.21 -7.84 -1.46
CA PHE A 399 12.78 -7.58 -1.41
C PHE A 399 12.17 -7.58 -2.80
N VAL A 400 10.96 -8.11 -2.91
CA VAL A 400 10.16 -8.10 -4.14
C VAL A 400 8.97 -7.17 -3.93
N VAL A 401 8.71 -6.28 -4.89
CA VAL A 401 7.59 -5.35 -4.83
C VAL A 401 6.90 -5.17 -6.18
N GLU A 402 5.58 -5.01 -6.11
CA GLU A 402 4.77 -4.59 -7.24
C GLU A 402 4.44 -3.10 -7.14
N ASN A 403 4.98 -2.30 -8.06
CA ASN A 403 4.77 -0.85 -8.10
C ASN A 403 3.41 -0.49 -8.71
N TYR A 404 2.86 0.65 -8.32
CA TYR A 404 1.79 1.31 -9.08
C TYR A 404 2.34 1.87 -10.39
N THR A 405 1.81 1.40 -11.51
CA THR A 405 2.27 1.78 -12.86
C THR A 405 1.13 2.10 -13.82
N SER A 406 0.00 1.41 -13.73
CA SER A 406 -1.13 1.52 -14.66
C SER A 406 -2.49 1.63 -13.97
N GLU A 407 -2.52 1.44 -12.65
CA GLU A 407 -3.72 1.46 -11.86
C GLU A 407 -4.32 2.87 -11.76
N TRP A 408 -5.61 2.91 -11.44
CA TRP A 408 -6.36 4.16 -11.20
C TRP A 408 -6.61 4.42 -9.71
N GLU A 409 -6.52 3.40 -8.87
CA GLU A 409 -6.74 3.50 -7.42
C GLU A 409 -5.71 2.64 -6.67
N LEU A 410 -5.61 2.85 -5.37
CA LEU A 410 -4.76 2.06 -4.47
C LEU A 410 -5.35 0.67 -4.25
N ASP A 411 -4.47 -0.24 -3.84
CA ASP A 411 -4.73 -1.65 -3.60
C ASP A 411 -4.11 -2.02 -2.25
N PRO A 412 -4.89 -2.52 -1.27
CA PRO A 412 -4.37 -2.78 0.07
C PRO A 412 -3.22 -3.80 0.13
N VAL A 413 -3.17 -4.76 -0.80
CA VAL A 413 -2.12 -5.79 -0.86
C VAL A 413 -0.81 -5.14 -1.32
N LYS A 414 -0.85 -4.39 -2.43
CA LYS A 414 0.33 -3.64 -2.91
C LYS A 414 0.79 -2.61 -1.89
N ASP A 415 -0.13 -1.84 -1.31
CA ASP A 415 0.16 -0.87 -0.25
C ASP A 415 0.94 -1.54 0.90
N THR A 416 0.49 -2.70 1.37
CA THR A 416 1.16 -3.43 2.46
C THR A 416 2.58 -3.82 2.09
N GLN A 417 2.80 -4.32 0.87
CA GLN A 417 4.13 -4.70 0.39
C GLN A 417 5.06 -3.50 0.31
N ILE A 418 4.59 -2.41 -0.31
CA ILE A 418 5.37 -1.16 -0.45
C ILE A 418 5.78 -0.63 0.93
N LEU A 419 4.84 -0.60 1.89
CA LEU A 419 5.12 -0.16 3.26
C LEU A 419 6.06 -1.10 4.00
N PHE A 420 5.88 -2.41 3.84
CA PHE A 420 6.74 -3.42 4.45
C PHE A 420 8.19 -3.25 3.98
N VAL A 421 8.40 -3.14 2.67
CA VAL A 421 9.73 -2.95 2.08
C VAL A 421 10.36 -1.64 2.55
N LEU A 422 9.59 -0.54 2.56
CA LEU A 422 10.08 0.73 3.08
C LEU A 422 10.50 0.63 4.55
N ARG A 423 9.72 -0.07 5.37
CA ARG A 423 10.09 -0.33 6.77
C ARG A 423 11.41 -1.09 6.87
N GLN A 424 11.62 -2.12 6.06
CA GLN A 424 12.90 -2.85 6.08
C GLN A 424 14.06 -1.95 5.65
N MET A 425 13.89 -1.12 4.62
CA MET A 425 14.93 -0.15 4.23
C MET A 425 15.32 0.80 5.36
N LEU A 426 14.34 1.25 6.16
CA LEU A 426 14.61 2.09 7.33
C LEU A 426 15.35 1.30 8.42
N ARG A 427 14.91 0.08 8.74
CA ARG A 427 15.57 -0.77 9.74
C ARG A 427 17.02 -1.09 9.39
N VAL A 428 17.29 -1.50 8.15
CA VAL A 428 18.66 -1.77 7.70
C VAL A 428 19.53 -0.50 7.75
N ALA A 429 18.95 0.68 7.49
CA ALA A 429 19.68 1.94 7.67
C ALA A 429 19.98 2.24 9.15
N GLU A 430 19.09 1.88 10.06
CA GLU A 430 19.26 2.09 11.51
C GLU A 430 20.23 1.11 12.14
N ASP A 431 20.14 -0.18 11.82
CA ASP A 431 21.10 -1.19 12.28
C ASP A 431 22.53 -0.77 11.94
N PHE A 432 22.70 -0.15 10.77
CA PHE A 432 23.98 0.36 10.32
C PHE A 432 24.48 1.58 11.14
N PHE A 433 23.58 2.36 11.75
CA PHE A 433 23.98 3.44 12.66
C PHE A 433 24.43 2.95 14.04
N GLU A 434 23.96 1.78 14.49
CA GLU A 434 24.41 1.21 15.77
C GLU A 434 25.89 0.82 15.73
N ASP A 435 26.43 0.58 14.53
CA ASP A 435 27.84 0.31 14.27
C ASP A 435 28.70 1.58 14.12
N LEU A 436 28.10 2.78 14.08
CA LEU A 436 28.86 4.03 14.04
C LEU A 436 29.43 4.37 15.43
N PRO A 437 30.73 4.73 15.54
CA PRO A 437 31.42 4.93 16.80
C PRO A 437 30.96 6.17 17.60
#